data_AF-Q1ATL8-F1
#
_entry.id   AF-Q1ATL8-F1
#
_cell.length_a   1.000
_cell.length_b   1.000
_cell.length_c   1.000
_cell.angle_alpha   90.00
_cell.angle_beta   90.00
_cell.angle_gamma   90.00
#
_symmetry.space_group_name_H-M   'P 1'
#
loop_
_entity.id
_entity.type
_entity.pdbx_description
1 polymer ?
#
loop_
_entity_poly.entity_id
_entity_poly.type
_entity_poly.pdbx_seq_one_letter_code
_entity_poly.pdbx_strand_id
1 'polypeptide(L)'
;MSLRRALERLLPGRGGLALSWSPGAYSGPGEELSPLYAFFEVANEGREPVELVRLYLAPEGEGPLGGAEPEGPLPLRLAPGESAAFRVRAGRLARALAASGHRGRPRVRLVAVDGRGREHALRFRYRVDEYLSLRDE
;
A
#
# COMPACT_ATOMS: atom_id res chain seq x y z
N MET A 1 31.36 11.28 18.14
CA MET A 1 30.21 10.96 17.27
C MET A 1 30.33 9.52 16.81
N SER A 2 29.37 8.66 17.13
CA SER A 2 29.47 7.21 16.93
C SER A 2 29.34 6.81 15.45
N LEU A 3 30.31 6.04 14.94
CA LEU A 3 30.38 5.49 13.57
C LEU A 3 29.09 4.73 13.15
N ARG A 4 28.26 4.33 14.11
CA ARG A 4 26.98 3.63 13.88
C ARG A 4 25.97 4.45 13.08
N ARG A 5 25.96 5.79 13.21
CA ARG A 5 24.99 6.64 12.49
C ARG A 5 25.35 6.91 11.03
N ALA A 6 26.62 6.75 10.65
CA ALA A 6 27.06 6.99 9.27
C ALA A 6 26.75 5.80 8.34
N LEU A 7 26.73 4.58 8.89
CA LEU A 7 26.43 3.35 8.14
C LEU A 7 24.94 3.14 7.84
N GLU A 8 24.04 3.84 8.53
CA GLU A 8 22.59 3.77 8.27
C GLU A 8 22.18 4.45 6.95
N ARG A 9 23.04 5.31 6.38
CA ARG A 9 22.77 6.04 5.13
C ARG A 9 23.25 5.36 3.85
N LEU A 10 23.96 4.22 3.95
CA LEU A 10 24.64 3.58 2.80
C LEU A 10 24.08 2.21 2.40
N LEU A 11 22.97 1.76 3.01
CA LEU A 11 22.28 0.53 2.63
C LEU A 11 20.78 0.83 2.44
N PRO A 12 20.24 0.84 1.21
CA PRO A 12 18.79 0.79 1.05
C PRO A 12 18.33 -0.58 1.57
N GLY A 13 17.63 -0.62 2.70
CA GLY A 13 16.96 -1.85 3.18
C GLY A 13 17.36 -2.41 4.55
N ARG A 14 17.80 -1.61 5.54
CA ARG A 14 18.12 -2.14 6.89
C ARG A 14 17.12 -1.84 8.01
N GLY A 15 15.88 -1.49 7.68
CA GLY A 15 14.86 -1.26 8.69
C GLY A 15 13.45 -1.52 8.21
N GLY A 16 12.92 -2.69 8.56
CA GLY A 16 11.52 -2.91 8.89
C GLY A 16 10.72 -3.65 7.84
N LEU A 17 10.22 -2.93 6.83
CA LEU A 17 9.19 -3.45 5.93
C LEU A 17 9.48 -3.07 4.48
N ALA A 18 9.46 -4.08 3.61
CA ALA A 18 9.38 -3.93 2.17
C ALA A 18 7.91 -3.88 1.74
N LEU A 19 7.61 -3.01 0.79
CA LEU A 19 6.26 -2.79 0.30
C LEU A 19 6.23 -3.05 -1.20
N SER A 20 5.25 -3.81 -1.64
CA SER A 20 5.00 -4.05 -3.06
C SER A 20 3.55 -3.74 -3.41
N TRP A 21 3.29 -3.50 -4.69
CA TRP A 21 1.93 -3.35 -5.22
C TRP A 21 1.82 -4.03 -6.58
N SER A 22 0.63 -4.53 -6.87
CA SER A 22 0.28 -5.04 -8.20
C SER A 22 -1.19 -4.76 -8.52
N PRO A 23 -1.51 -4.40 -9.77
CA PRO A 23 -2.87 -4.45 -10.24
C PRO A 23 -3.24 -5.91 -10.52
N GLY A 24 -4.41 -6.37 -10.08
CA GLY A 24 -4.88 -7.73 -10.38
C GLY A 24 -6.39 -7.82 -10.52
N ALA A 25 -6.85 -8.66 -11.45
CA ALA A 25 -8.22 -9.12 -11.51
C ALA A 25 -8.39 -10.32 -10.56
N TYR A 26 -9.42 -10.34 -9.72
CA TYR A 26 -9.71 -11.48 -8.85
C TYR A 26 -10.88 -12.29 -9.41
N SER A 27 -10.61 -13.48 -9.93
CA SER A 27 -11.65 -14.41 -10.39
C SER A 27 -12.25 -15.21 -9.24
N GLY A 28 -13.35 -14.71 -8.68
CA GLY A 28 -14.20 -15.49 -7.79
C GLY A 28 -14.95 -16.60 -8.54
N PRO A 29 -15.25 -17.74 -7.91
CA PRO A 29 -16.05 -18.79 -8.53
C PRO A 29 -17.50 -18.30 -8.71
N GLY A 30 -17.91 -18.08 -9.97
CA GLY A 30 -19.30 -17.77 -10.35
C GLY A 30 -19.57 -16.35 -10.84
N GLU A 31 -18.56 -15.48 -10.97
CA GLU A 31 -18.74 -14.13 -11.51
C GLU A 31 -18.27 -14.06 -12.98
N GLU A 32 -19.15 -13.59 -13.87
CA GLU A 32 -18.91 -13.42 -15.32
C GLU A 32 -17.85 -12.33 -15.60
N LEU A 33 -17.63 -11.43 -14.63
CA LEU A 33 -16.55 -10.45 -14.57
C LEU A 33 -15.99 -10.41 -13.13
N SER A 34 -14.67 -10.39 -13.05
CA SER A 34 -13.89 -10.47 -11.82
C SER A 34 -13.61 -9.05 -11.29
N PRO A 35 -14.04 -8.67 -10.08
CA PRO A 35 -13.76 -7.34 -9.56
C PRO A 35 -12.26 -7.05 -9.55
N LEU A 36 -11.87 -5.91 -10.13
CA LEU A 36 -10.47 -5.49 -10.15
C LEU A 36 -10.05 -4.94 -8.78
N TYR A 37 -8.91 -5.42 -8.29
CA TYR A 37 -8.30 -4.95 -7.06
C TYR A 37 -6.90 -4.38 -7.35
N ALA A 38 -6.50 -3.40 -6.55
CA ALA A 38 -5.10 -3.12 -6.31
C ALA A 38 -4.66 -3.94 -5.10
N PHE A 39 -3.68 -4.82 -5.30
CA PHE A 39 -3.09 -5.64 -4.26
C PHE A 39 -1.82 -4.98 -3.74
N PHE A 40 -1.60 -5.12 -2.45
CA PHE A 40 -0.43 -4.62 -1.75
C PHE A 40 0.13 -5.72 -0.88
N GLU A 41 1.45 -5.77 -0.77
CA GLU A 41 2.13 -6.67 0.14
C GLU A 41 3.02 -5.87 1.08
N VAL A 42 3.02 -6.27 2.35
CA VAL A 42 3.94 -5.77 3.37
C VAL A 42 4.77 -6.95 3.86
N ALA A 43 6.06 -6.94 3.62
CA ALA A 43 7.00 -8.01 4.00
C ALA A 43 8.02 -7.51 5.01
N ASN A 44 8.24 -8.25 6.10
CA ASN A 44 9.29 -7.95 7.06
C ASN A 44 10.63 -8.58 6.61
N GLU A 45 11.41 -7.82 5.84
CA GLU A 45 12.78 -8.21 5.45
C GLU A 45 13.83 -7.90 6.54
N GLY A 46 13.38 -7.41 7.70
CA GLY A 46 14.21 -7.13 8.86
C GLY A 46 14.67 -8.38 9.60
N ARG A 47 15.38 -8.15 10.71
CA ARG A 47 15.87 -9.22 11.61
C ARG A 47 15.03 -9.37 12.88
N GLU A 48 14.15 -8.41 13.15
CA GLU A 48 13.32 -8.36 14.35
C GLU A 48 11.85 -8.38 13.95
N PRO A 49 10.95 -8.93 14.78
CA PRO A 49 9.51 -8.81 14.55
C PRO A 49 9.06 -7.35 14.50
N VAL A 50 8.12 -7.06 13.60
CA VAL A 50 7.54 -5.72 13.42
C VAL A 50 6.03 -5.83 13.60
N GLU A 51 5.46 -4.91 14.38
CA GLU A 51 4.02 -4.74 14.45
C GLU A 51 3.61 -3.65 13.46
N LEU A 52 2.73 -3.98 12.53
CA LEU A 52 2.08 -3.06 11.61
C LEU A 52 0.76 -2.60 12.24
N VAL A 53 0.64 -1.30 12.52
CA VAL A 53 -0.52 -0.73 13.21
C VAL A 53 -1.44 0.07 12.29
N ARG A 54 -0.93 0.51 11.14
CA ARG A 54 -1.72 1.24 10.14
C ARG A 54 -1.19 0.99 8.74
N LEU A 55 -2.10 0.89 7.79
CA LEU A 55 -1.80 0.89 6.36
C LEU A 55 -2.78 1.81 5.66
N TYR A 56 -2.28 2.74 4.84
CA TYR A 56 -3.13 3.69 4.13
C TYR A 56 -2.57 4.08 2.79
N LEU A 57 -3.43 4.61 1.93
CA LEU A 57 -3.06 5.19 0.64
C LEU A 57 -3.12 6.71 0.75
N ALA A 58 -2.24 7.42 0.06
CA ALA A 58 -2.20 8.88 0.02
C ALA A 58 -1.70 9.37 -1.33
N PRO A 59 -2.26 10.46 -1.90
CA PRO A 59 -1.61 11.17 -2.99
C PRO A 59 -0.19 11.64 -2.58
N GLU A 60 0.68 11.82 -3.57
CA GLU A 60 2.02 12.34 -3.30
C GLU A 60 1.96 13.77 -2.72
N GLY A 61 2.57 13.99 -1.55
CA GLY A 61 2.55 15.29 -0.87
C GLY A 61 1.34 15.55 0.03
N GLU A 62 0.37 14.62 0.07
CA GLU A 62 -0.89 14.79 0.80
C GLU A 62 -1.08 13.75 1.91
N GLY A 63 -2.15 13.93 2.69
CA GLY A 63 -2.54 13.04 3.78
C GLY A 63 -3.25 11.75 3.31
N PRO A 64 -3.65 10.89 4.26
CA PRO A 64 -4.38 9.66 3.97
C PRO A 64 -5.67 9.93 3.18
N LEU A 65 -5.90 9.10 2.17
CA LEU A 65 -7.10 9.10 1.35
C LEU A 65 -8.21 8.34 2.08
N GLY A 66 -9.23 9.08 2.52
CA GLY A 66 -10.41 8.48 3.15
C GLY A 66 -11.26 7.70 2.14
N GLY A 67 -11.88 6.61 2.61
CA GLY A 67 -12.82 5.84 1.81
C GLY A 67 -12.16 4.91 0.80
N ALA A 68 -10.84 4.70 0.87
CA ALA A 68 -10.09 3.72 0.07
C ALA A 68 -9.01 3.02 0.90
N GLU A 69 -9.33 2.70 2.14
CA GLU A 69 -8.45 1.99 3.07
C GLU A 69 -8.20 0.55 2.55
N PRO A 70 -6.94 0.10 2.47
CA PRO A 70 -6.65 -1.29 2.14
C PRO A 70 -7.26 -2.25 3.17
N GLU A 71 -7.99 -3.25 2.68
CA GLU A 71 -8.54 -4.37 3.45
C GLU A 71 -7.42 -5.36 3.79
N GLY A 72 -7.33 -5.74 5.07
CA GLY A 72 -6.40 -6.76 5.55
C GLY A 72 -6.31 -6.76 7.08
N PRO A 73 -5.53 -7.68 7.65
CA PRO A 73 -5.42 -7.83 9.10
C PRO A 73 -4.60 -6.67 9.68
N LEU A 74 -5.23 -5.84 10.52
CA LEU A 74 -4.57 -4.82 11.33
C LEU A 74 -5.21 -4.75 12.74
N PRO A 75 -4.42 -4.53 13.81
CA PRO A 75 -2.95 -4.58 13.82
C PRO A 75 -2.44 -5.99 13.51
N LEU A 76 -1.24 -6.07 12.94
CA LEU A 76 -0.62 -7.34 12.55
C LEU A 76 0.84 -7.38 12.98
N ARG A 77 1.27 -8.48 13.58
CA ARG A 77 2.68 -8.74 13.84
C ARG A 77 3.26 -9.62 12.74
N LEU A 78 4.37 -9.19 12.15
CA LEU A 78 5.14 -9.91 11.16
C LEU A 78 6.50 -10.32 11.76
N ALA A 79 6.77 -11.62 11.86
CA ALA A 79 8.10 -12.13 12.15
C ALA A 79 9.06 -11.86 10.97
N PRO A 80 10.39 -11.94 11.20
CA PRO A 80 11.36 -11.85 10.12
C PRO A 80 11.07 -12.87 8.99
N GLY A 81 10.99 -12.38 7.76
CA GLY A 81 10.68 -13.17 6.57
C GLY A 81 9.19 -13.39 6.29
N GLU A 82 8.28 -12.96 7.17
CA GLU A 82 6.84 -13.03 6.91
C GLU A 82 6.34 -11.86 6.07
N SER A 83 5.28 -12.11 5.30
CA SER A 83 4.55 -11.08 4.58
C SER A 83 3.04 -11.18 4.79
N ALA A 84 2.35 -10.09 4.52
CA ALA A 84 0.89 -10.03 4.51
C ALA A 84 0.36 -9.26 3.32
N ALA A 85 -0.75 -9.75 2.78
CA ALA A 85 -1.43 -9.16 1.65
C ALA A 85 -2.59 -8.28 2.10
N PHE A 86 -2.74 -7.17 1.39
CA PHE A 86 -3.82 -6.21 1.54
C PHE A 86 -4.39 -5.92 0.16
N ARG A 87 -5.65 -5.47 0.11
CA ARG A 87 -6.28 -5.14 -1.17
C ARG A 87 -7.23 -3.97 -1.05
N VAL A 88 -7.44 -3.25 -2.14
CA VAL A 88 -8.53 -2.27 -2.27
C VAL A 88 -9.19 -2.46 -3.62
N ARG A 89 -10.52 -2.35 -3.67
CA ARG A 89 -11.23 -2.34 -4.96
C ARG A 89 -10.69 -1.20 -5.83
N ALA A 90 -10.35 -1.49 -7.08
CA ALA A 90 -9.73 -0.53 -7.97
C ALA A 90 -10.66 0.68 -8.23
N GLY A 91 -11.94 0.41 -8.54
CA GLY A 91 -12.95 1.47 -8.70
C GLY A 91 -13.13 2.33 -7.45
N ARG A 92 -13.03 1.75 -6.24
CA ARG A 92 -13.11 2.48 -4.97
C ARG A 92 -11.93 3.44 -4.79
N LEU A 93 -10.71 2.98 -5.04
CA LEU A 93 -9.52 3.83 -5.00
C LEU A 93 -9.58 4.94 -6.06
N ALA A 94 -10.01 4.60 -7.28
CA ALA A 94 -10.17 5.57 -8.36
C ALA A 94 -11.20 6.67 -8.02
N ARG A 95 -12.35 6.28 -7.45
CA ARG A 95 -13.39 7.21 -6.97
C ARG A 95 -12.90 8.12 -5.85
N ALA A 96 -12.16 7.58 -4.89
CA ALA A 96 -11.61 8.37 -3.79
C ALA A 96 -10.59 9.41 -4.31
N LEU A 97 -9.68 9.00 -5.20
CA LEU A 97 -8.71 9.92 -5.84
C LEU A 97 -9.40 11.00 -6.69
N ALA A 98 -10.44 10.61 -7.42
CA ALA A 98 -11.27 11.52 -8.18
C ALA A 98 -11.98 12.56 -7.31
N ALA A 99 -12.51 12.13 -6.16
CA ALA A 99 -13.19 12.99 -5.21
C ALA A 99 -12.24 14.00 -4.56
N SER A 100 -10.95 13.67 -4.41
CA SER A 100 -9.92 14.61 -3.98
C SER A 100 -9.30 15.43 -5.13
N GLY A 101 -9.87 15.37 -6.34
CA GLY A 101 -9.48 16.21 -7.47
C GLY A 101 -8.36 15.63 -8.35
N HIS A 102 -7.93 14.39 -8.14
CA HIS A 102 -6.93 13.76 -9.01
C HIS A 102 -7.58 13.04 -10.20
N ARG A 103 -6.98 13.23 -11.38
CA ARG A 103 -7.38 12.60 -12.65
C ARG A 103 -6.17 12.03 -13.38
N GLY A 104 -6.41 11.22 -14.40
CA GLY A 104 -5.35 10.63 -15.23
C GLY A 104 -4.52 9.62 -14.47
N ARG A 105 -3.23 9.91 -14.31
CA ARG A 105 -2.24 8.98 -13.71
C ARG A 105 -1.47 9.60 -12.54
N PRO A 106 -2.15 9.99 -11.44
CA PRO A 106 -1.51 10.61 -10.29
C PRO A 106 -0.48 9.67 -9.65
N ARG A 107 0.49 10.26 -8.96
CA ARG A 107 1.38 9.52 -8.06
C ARG A 107 0.69 9.33 -6.72
N VAL A 108 0.66 8.08 -6.29
CA VAL A 108 0.04 7.62 -5.06
C VAL A 108 1.11 6.91 -4.23
N ARG A 109 0.93 6.91 -2.92
CA ARG A 109 1.81 6.25 -1.96
C ARG A 109 0.99 5.27 -1.14
N LEU A 110 1.51 4.06 -0.99
CA LEU A 110 1.12 3.17 0.10
C LEU A 110 2.03 3.47 1.28
N VAL A 111 1.45 3.70 2.45
CA VAL A 111 2.19 3.98 3.68
C VAL A 111 1.82 2.97 4.75
N ALA A 112 2.81 2.23 5.22
CA ALA A 112 2.75 1.33 6.36
C ALA A 112 3.37 2.02 7.58
N VAL A 113 2.66 2.02 8.71
CA VAL A 113 3.15 2.58 9.98
C VAL A 113 3.37 1.44 10.96
N ASP A 114 4.59 1.33 11.47
CA ASP A 114 4.93 0.34 12.48
C ASP A 114 4.49 0.75 13.90
N GLY A 115 4.53 -0.18 14.86
CA GLY A 115 4.19 0.06 16.26
C GLY A 115 5.11 1.05 16.99
N ARG A 116 6.19 1.50 16.34
CA ARG A 116 7.08 2.56 16.83
C ARG A 116 6.76 3.91 16.17
N GLY A 117 5.73 3.99 15.35
CA GLY A 117 5.32 5.19 14.61
C GLY A 117 6.20 5.50 13.40
N ARG A 118 7.03 4.57 12.93
CA ARG A 118 7.85 4.75 11.73
C ARG A 118 7.03 4.48 10.48
N GLU A 119 7.13 5.39 9.51
CA GLU A 119 6.50 5.22 8.20
C GLU A 119 7.44 4.53 7.20
N HIS A 120 6.88 3.58 6.47
CA HIS A 120 7.47 2.91 5.32
C HIS A 120 6.57 3.19 4.13
N ALA A 121 7.13 3.63 3.01
CA ALA A 121 6.31 4.08 1.88
C ALA A 121 6.77 3.51 0.54
N LEU A 122 5.81 3.10 -0.27
CA LEU A 122 5.97 2.74 -1.68
C LEU A 122 5.26 3.77 -2.54
N ARG A 123 5.94 4.28 -3.57
CA ARG A 123 5.34 5.21 -4.55
C ARG A 123 4.99 4.46 -5.83
N PHE A 124 3.82 4.74 -6.39
CA PHE A 124 3.39 4.20 -7.68
C PHE A 124 2.48 5.17 -8.43
N ARG A 125 2.25 4.92 -9.72
CA ARG A 125 1.26 5.66 -10.52
C ARG A 125 0.00 4.84 -10.66
N TYR A 126 -1.14 5.45 -10.35
CA TYR A 126 -2.44 4.80 -10.43
C TYR A 126 -3.26 5.34 -11.59
N ARG A 127 -3.99 4.50 -12.33
CA ARG A 127 -4.70 4.90 -13.55
C ARG A 127 -6.17 5.23 -13.27
N VAL A 128 -6.42 6.40 -12.69
CA VAL A 128 -7.74 6.81 -12.19
C VAL A 128 -8.80 6.73 -13.29
N ASP A 129 -8.59 7.40 -14.42
CA ASP A 129 -9.62 7.50 -15.46
C ASP A 129 -9.94 6.14 -16.09
N GLU A 130 -8.93 5.28 -16.24
CA GLU A 130 -9.09 3.91 -16.75
C GLU A 130 -10.01 3.12 -15.82
N TYR A 131 -9.75 3.11 -14.51
CA TYR A 131 -10.57 2.38 -13.55
C TYR A 131 -11.97 2.97 -13.32
N LEU A 132 -12.16 4.28 -13.56
CA LEU A 132 -13.49 4.89 -13.53
C LEU A 132 -14.32 4.59 -14.79
N SER A 133 -13.66 4.32 -15.92
CA SER A 133 -14.34 3.98 -17.18
C SER A 133 -14.80 2.52 -17.25
N LEU A 134 -14.25 1.68 -16.36
CA LEU A 134 -14.75 0.33 -16.18
C LEU A 134 -16.17 0.41 -15.63
N ARG A 135 -17.08 -0.39 -16.20
CA ARG A 135 -18.44 -0.48 -15.68
C ARG A 135 -18.36 -0.89 -14.21
N ASP A 136 -19.04 -0.13 -13.36
CA ASP A 136 -19.35 -0.60 -12.02
C ASP A 136 -20.18 -1.88 -12.18
N GLU A 137 -19.62 -2.98 -11.71
CA GLU A 137 -20.33 -4.25 -11.51
C GLU A 137 -21.43 -4.09 -10.46
#